data_AF-A0A1V4UZY3-F1
#
_entry.id   AF-A0A1V4UZY3-F1
#
_cell.length_a   1.000
_cell.length_b   1.000
_cell.length_c   1.000
_cell.angle_alpha   90.00
_cell.angle_beta   90.00
_cell.angle_gamma   90.00
#
_symmetry.space_group_name_H-M   'P 1'
#
loop_
_entity.id
_entity.type
_entity.pdbx_description
1 polymer ?
#
loop_
_entity_poly.entity_id
_entity_poly.type
_entity_poly.pdbx_seq_one_letter_code
_entity_poly.pdbx_strand_id
1 'polypeptide(L)'
;MIPSPKLENPKPNQVYSKVLQMVNYTIWSNIKGLYASKNNGRKIGHIRFKGYGWYNTLNYSQSGFKIDQDHGILHLSKIGDMQIKIYRKIEGCIKAVLCNNPQASISSISH
;
A
#
# COMPACT_ATOMS: atom_id res chain seq x y z
N MET A 1 -31.76 -13.67 3.81
CA MET A 1 -30.61 -12.95 4.36
C MET A 1 -29.39 -13.38 3.56
N ILE A 2 -28.84 -12.50 2.72
CA ILE A 2 -27.66 -12.81 1.90
C ILE A 2 -26.45 -12.73 2.83
N PRO A 3 -25.61 -13.79 2.96
CA PRO A 3 -24.40 -13.69 3.76
C PRO A 3 -23.52 -12.59 3.17
N SER A 4 -23.12 -11.63 4.00
CA SER A 4 -22.19 -10.60 3.57
C SER A 4 -20.87 -11.27 3.14
N PRO A 5 -20.24 -10.91 2.00
CA PRO A 5 -19.01 -11.53 1.50
C PRO A 5 -17.82 -11.48 2.48
N LYS A 6 -17.92 -10.66 3.54
CA LYS A 6 -16.96 -10.57 4.65
C LYS A 6 -17.06 -11.72 5.66
N LEU A 7 -18.18 -12.46 5.68
CA LEU A 7 -18.41 -13.62 6.56
C LEU A 7 -17.79 -14.89 5.96
N GLU A 8 -17.75 -14.99 4.63
CA GLU A 8 -17.23 -16.17 3.91
C GLU A 8 -15.70 -16.19 3.79
N ASN A 9 -15.04 -15.02 3.86
CA ASN A 9 -13.58 -14.93 3.92
C ASN A 9 -13.15 -13.81 4.86
N PRO A 10 -12.73 -14.11 6.11
CA PRO A 10 -12.41 -13.09 7.11
C PRO A 10 -11.01 -12.48 6.93
N LYS A 11 -10.14 -13.06 6.09
CA LYS A 11 -8.76 -12.60 5.85
C LYS A 11 -8.65 -11.10 5.50
N PRO A 12 -9.53 -10.50 4.67
CA PRO A 12 -9.48 -9.08 4.36
C PRO A 12 -9.76 -8.16 5.56
N ASN A 13 -10.44 -8.65 6.61
CA ASN A 13 -10.75 -7.85 7.80
C ASN A 13 -9.51 -7.54 8.64
N GLN A 14 -8.43 -8.32 8.45
CA GLN A 14 -7.13 -8.11 9.08
C GLN A 14 -6.34 -6.99 8.38
N VAL A 15 -6.74 -6.57 7.18
CA VAL A 15 -6.08 -5.53 6.41
C VAL A 15 -6.90 -4.24 6.48
N TYR A 16 -6.22 -3.11 6.62
CA TYR A 16 -6.90 -1.82 6.58
C TYR A 16 -7.55 -1.59 5.21
N SER A 17 -8.82 -1.17 5.21
CA SER A 17 -9.64 -1.09 3.98
C SER A 17 -9.02 -0.22 2.88
N LYS A 18 -8.35 0.87 3.26
CA LYS A 18 -7.65 1.76 2.32
C LYS A 18 -6.49 1.06 1.60
N VAL A 19 -5.79 0.15 2.27
CA VAL A 19 -4.71 -0.65 1.68
C VAL A 19 -5.28 -1.59 0.62
N LEU A 20 -6.39 -2.27 0.91
CA LEU A 20 -7.08 -3.13 -0.06
C LEU A 20 -7.56 -2.33 -1.28
N GLN A 21 -8.11 -1.14 -1.06
CA GLN A 21 -8.52 -0.24 -2.14
C GLN A 21 -7.32 0.18 -3.00
N MET A 22 -6.17 0.48 -2.39
CA MET A 22 -4.95 0.85 -3.13
C MET A 22 -4.42 -0.29 -3.97
N VAL A 23 -4.42 -1.53 -3.46
CA VAL A 23 -4.00 -2.70 -4.25
C VAL A 23 -4.89 -2.84 -5.50
N ASN A 24 -6.20 -2.74 -5.35
CA ASN A 24 -7.13 -2.80 -6.46
C ASN A 24 -6.86 -1.66 -7.48
N TYR A 25 -6.69 -0.42 -6.99
CA TYR A 25 -6.38 0.73 -7.83
C TYR A 25 -5.09 0.53 -8.65
N THR A 26 -4.01 0.03 -8.02
CA THR A 26 -2.73 -0.22 -8.70
C THR A 26 -2.88 -1.23 -9.83
N ILE A 27 -3.64 -2.31 -9.61
CA ILE A 27 -3.88 -3.33 -10.64
C ILE A 27 -4.61 -2.71 -11.85
N TRP A 28 -5.72 -2.02 -11.61
CA TRP A 28 -6.50 -1.39 -12.68
C TRP A 28 -5.73 -0.30 -13.43
N SER A 29 -4.98 0.52 -12.71
CA SER A 29 -4.14 1.57 -13.29
C SER A 29 -3.07 0.97 -14.21
N ASN A 30 -2.41 -0.11 -13.78
CA ASN A 30 -1.43 -0.81 -14.61
C ASN A 30 -2.05 -1.41 -15.88
N ILE A 31 -3.23 -2.05 -15.77
CA ILE A 31 -3.96 -2.58 -16.94
C ILE A 31 -4.29 -1.45 -17.93
N LYS A 32 -4.82 -0.34 -17.43
CA LYS A 32 -5.17 0.83 -18.26
C LYS A 32 -3.93 1.41 -18.94
N GLY A 33 -2.82 1.52 -18.22
CA GLY A 33 -1.54 1.99 -18.76
C GLY A 33 -1.00 1.08 -19.87
N LEU A 34 -1.09 -0.24 -19.69
CA LEU A 34 -0.70 -1.20 -20.74
C LEU A 34 -1.59 -1.07 -21.97
N TYR A 35 -2.91 -0.94 -21.79
CA TYR A 35 -3.84 -0.72 -22.90
C TYR A 35 -3.51 0.57 -23.68
N ALA A 36 -3.28 1.68 -22.97
CA ALA A 36 -2.88 2.94 -23.59
C ALA A 36 -1.54 2.82 -24.34
N SER A 37 -0.56 2.10 -23.77
CA SER A 37 0.74 1.86 -24.41
C SER A 37 0.60 1.04 -25.70
N LYS A 38 -0.28 0.02 -25.69
CA LYS A 38 -0.62 -0.78 -26.89
C LYS A 38 -1.24 0.09 -27.98
N ASN A 39 -2.18 0.96 -27.62
CA ASN A 39 -2.82 1.88 -28.57
C ASN A 39 -1.82 2.88 -29.19
N ASN A 40 -0.76 3.22 -28.44
CA ASN A 40 0.34 4.05 -28.93
C ASN A 40 1.38 3.26 -29.76
N GLY A 41 1.06 2.04 -30.21
CA GLY A 41 1.92 1.24 -31.10
C GLY A 41 3.12 0.59 -30.43
N ARG A 42 3.22 0.60 -29.09
CA ARG A 42 4.33 -0.03 -28.36
C ARG A 42 4.07 -1.52 -28.15
N LYS A 43 5.12 -2.34 -28.24
CA LYS A 43 5.07 -3.73 -27.80
C LYS A 43 4.85 -3.77 -26.28
N ILE A 44 3.78 -4.42 -25.85
CA ILE A 44 3.48 -4.60 -24.42
C ILE A 44 3.70 -6.05 -23.98
N GLY A 45 4.17 -6.23 -22.76
CA GLY A 45 4.18 -7.53 -22.09
C GLY A 45 2.84 -7.83 -21.39
N HIS A 46 2.72 -9.01 -20.79
CA HIS A 46 1.54 -9.40 -20.00
C HIS A 46 1.76 -9.15 -18.51
N ILE A 47 0.69 -8.76 -17.80
CA ILE A 47 0.71 -8.74 -16.33
C ILE A 47 0.86 -10.17 -15.84
N ARG A 48 1.88 -10.41 -15.02
CA ARG A 48 2.12 -11.68 -14.37
C ARG A 48 1.53 -11.66 -12.98
N PHE A 49 0.86 -12.75 -12.60
CA PHE A 49 0.44 -12.95 -11.22
C PHE A 49 1.67 -12.98 -10.31
N LYS A 50 1.61 -12.23 -9.21
CA LYS A 50 2.62 -12.28 -8.14
C LYS A 50 2.08 -13.15 -7.01
N GLY A 51 2.70 -14.31 -6.83
CA GLY A 51 2.34 -15.25 -5.77
C GLY A 51 2.67 -14.76 -4.36
N TYR A 52 2.34 -15.57 -3.37
CA TYR A 52 2.68 -15.32 -1.97
C TYR A 52 4.19 -15.07 -1.82
N GLY A 53 4.57 -14.02 -1.09
CA GLY A 53 5.98 -13.62 -0.91
C GLY A 53 6.56 -12.72 -2.01
N TRP A 54 5.92 -12.58 -3.17
CA TRP A 54 6.39 -11.68 -4.25
C TRP A 54 5.81 -10.27 -4.15
N TYR A 55 4.69 -10.12 -3.44
CA TYR A 55 4.06 -8.84 -3.14
C TYR A 55 3.99 -8.69 -1.62
N ASN A 56 4.96 -7.96 -1.07
CA ASN A 56 5.16 -7.75 0.36
C ASN A 56 5.12 -6.26 0.74
N THR A 57 4.54 -5.43 -0.14
CA THR A 57 4.40 -3.99 0.07
C THR A 57 2.99 -3.65 0.54
N LEU A 58 2.87 -2.93 1.64
CA LEU A 58 1.62 -2.33 2.09
C LEU A 58 1.68 -0.81 1.86
N ASN A 59 0.67 -0.27 1.19
CA ASN A 59 0.57 1.17 0.92
C ASN A 59 -0.56 1.77 1.75
N TYR A 60 -0.18 2.56 2.76
CA TYR A 60 -1.08 3.36 3.57
C TYR A 60 -1.14 4.77 3.00
N SER A 61 -2.06 5.00 2.07
CA SER A 61 -2.27 6.32 1.47
C SER A 61 -3.21 7.20 2.32
N GLN A 62 -2.85 8.46 2.52
CA GLN A 62 -3.66 9.56 3.09
C GLN A 62 -4.09 9.40 4.55
N SER A 63 -4.30 8.17 5.03
CA SER A 63 -4.90 7.87 6.34
C SER A 63 -4.56 6.44 6.79
N GLY A 64 -4.78 6.16 8.08
CA GLY A 64 -4.55 4.83 8.64
C GLY A 64 -3.12 4.61 9.14
N PHE A 65 -2.33 5.68 9.24
CA PHE A 65 -1.03 5.66 9.88
C PHE A 65 -0.82 6.94 10.72
N LYS A 66 0.04 6.85 11.74
CA LYS A 66 0.58 8.00 12.48
C LYS A 66 2.07 7.80 12.71
N ILE A 67 2.83 8.87 12.58
CA ILE A 67 4.28 8.85 12.79
C ILE A 67 4.61 9.75 13.97
N ASP A 68 5.19 9.15 14.99
CA ASP A 68 5.82 9.80 16.12
C ASP A 68 7.32 9.88 15.84
N GLN A 69 7.80 11.06 15.46
CA GLN A 69 9.20 11.26 15.10
C GLN A 69 10.11 11.31 16.33
N ASP A 70 9.59 11.78 17.47
CA ASP A 70 10.36 11.98 18.69
C ASP A 70 10.70 10.65 19.34
N HIS A 71 9.75 9.70 19.30
CA HIS A 71 9.93 8.35 19.81
C HIS A 71 10.28 7.31 18.74
N GLY A 72 10.26 7.70 17.46
CA GLY A 72 10.55 6.80 16.32
C GLY A 72 9.52 5.68 16.20
N ILE A 73 8.23 5.99 16.38
CA ILE A 73 7.13 5.01 16.35
C ILE A 73 6.23 5.28 15.14
N LEU A 74 5.90 4.21 14.41
CA LEU A 74 4.90 4.20 13.35
C LEU A 74 3.69 3.38 13.82
N HIS A 75 2.56 4.04 14.03
CA HIS A 75 1.29 3.38 14.24
C HIS A 75 0.63 3.09 12.89
N LEU A 76 0.25 1.84 12.64
CA LEU A 76 -0.52 1.43 11.47
C LEU A 76 -1.87 0.84 11.88
N SER A 77 -2.95 1.34 11.29
CA SER A 77 -4.28 0.79 11.51
C SER A 77 -4.31 -0.70 11.16
N LYS A 78 -4.91 -1.51 12.05
CA LYS A 78 -5.00 -2.98 12.01
C LYS A 78 -3.71 -3.76 12.29
N ILE A 79 -2.54 -3.10 12.31
CA ILE A 79 -1.26 -3.75 12.62
C ILE A 79 -0.79 -3.35 14.04
N GLY A 80 -0.94 -2.08 14.41
CA GLY A 80 -0.49 -1.53 15.69
C GLY A 80 0.79 -0.69 15.56
N ASP A 81 1.49 -0.54 16.67
CA ASP A 81 2.71 0.27 16.76
C ASP A 81 3.94 -0.53 16.36
N MET A 82 4.85 0.11 15.62
CA MET A 82 6.13 -0.44 15.23
C MET A 82 7.24 0.58 15.41
N GLN A 83 8.39 0.13 15.86
CA GLN A 83 9.58 0.98 15.93
C GLN A 83 10.19 1.16 14.54
N ILE A 84 10.51 2.39 14.19
CA ILE A 84 11.06 2.77 12.89
C ILE A 84 12.35 3.57 13.07
N LYS A 85 13.27 3.42 12.12
CA LYS A 85 14.44 4.29 12.01
C LYS A 85 14.15 5.38 11.00
N ILE A 86 14.12 6.62 11.46
CA ILE A 86 13.92 7.79 10.61
C ILE A 86 15.30 8.33 10.23
N TYR A 87 15.70 8.12 8.98
CA TYR A 87 17.01 8.57 8.48
C TYR A 87 17.08 10.07 8.20
N ARG A 88 15.93 10.72 7.99
CA ARG A 88 15.82 12.15 7.71
C ARG A 88 14.60 12.70 8.45
N LYS A 89 14.74 13.87 9.06
CA LYS A 89 13.61 14.56 9.67
C LYS A 89 12.51 14.76 8.63
N ILE A 90 11.29 14.40 8.97
CA ILE A 90 10.16 14.49 8.04
C ILE A 90 9.55 15.87 8.24
N GLU A 91 9.64 16.71 7.21
CA GLU A 91 9.04 18.02 7.17
C GLU A 91 7.75 17.98 6.34
N GLY A 92 6.70 18.64 6.84
CA GLY A 92 5.40 18.74 6.15
C GLY A 92 4.47 17.54 6.36
N CYS A 93 3.39 17.51 5.57
CA CYS A 93 2.33 16.50 5.66
C CYS A 93 2.69 15.24 4.86
N ILE A 94 2.68 14.10 5.52
CA ILE A 94 2.98 12.80 4.91
C ILE A 94 1.75 12.32 4.12
N LYS A 95 1.92 12.12 2.81
CA LYS A 95 0.83 11.68 1.92
C LYS A 95 0.61 10.17 1.94
N ALA A 96 1.66 9.38 2.14
CA ALA A 96 1.57 7.93 2.18
C ALA A 96 2.76 7.30 2.90
N VAL A 97 2.56 6.10 3.43
CA VAL A 97 3.62 5.24 3.97
C VAL A 97 3.64 3.91 3.22
N LEU A 98 4.83 3.52 2.76
CA LEU A 98 5.08 2.24 2.11
C LEU A 98 5.85 1.33 3.06
N CYS A 99 5.23 0.23 3.46
CA CYS A 99 5.88 -0.77 4.30
C CYS A 99 6.28 -1.96 3.44
N ASN A 100 7.58 -2.21 3.32
CA ASN A 100 8.14 -3.41 2.71
C ASN A 100 8.68 -4.33 3.82
N ASN A 101 8.56 -5.64 3.68
CA ASN A 101 9.15 -6.55 4.67
C ASN A 101 10.70 -6.59 4.55
N PRO A 102 11.52 -6.43 5.63
CA PRO A 102 11.24 -6.00 7.00
C PRO A 102 11.69 -4.55 7.28
N GLN A 103 11.64 -3.66 6.28
CA GLN A 103 11.95 -2.25 6.46
C GLN A 103 10.78 -1.36 6.01
N ALA A 104 10.17 -0.69 6.99
CA ALA A 104 9.28 0.42 6.71
C ALA A 104 10.12 1.58 6.14
N SER A 105 10.00 1.84 4.84
CA SER A 105 10.63 2.99 4.19
C SER A 105 9.58 4.07 4.05
N ILE A 106 9.70 5.15 4.82
CA ILE A 106 8.78 6.29 4.69
C ILE A 106 9.17 7.08 3.44
N SER A 107 8.40 6.92 2.37
CA SER A 107 8.50 7.78 1.19
C SER A 107 7.68 9.05 1.42
N SER A 108 8.32 10.11 1.90
CA SER A 108 7.73 11.44 1.90
C SER A 108 7.74 11.98 0.47
N ILE A 109 6.62 11.87 -0.25
CA ILE A 109 6.46 12.60 -1.52
C ILE A 109 6.08 14.04 -1.17
N SER A 110 7.08 14.85 -0.87
CA SER A 110 6.96 16.31 -0.81
C SER A 110 6.91 16.87 -2.24
N HIS A 111 5.98 17.78 -2.50
CA HIS A 111 6.14 18.82 -3.51
C HIS A 111 6.24 20.12 -2.74
#